data_AF-A0A9E0BE87-F1
#
_entry.id   AF-A0A9E0BE87-F1
#
_cell.length_a   1.000
_cell.length_b   1.000
_cell.length_c   1.000
_cell.angle_alpha   90.00
_cell.angle_beta   90.00
_cell.angle_gamma   90.00
#
_symmetry.space_group_name_H-M   'P 1'
#
loop_
_entity.id
_entity.type
_entity.pdbx_description
1 polymer ?
#
loop_
_entity_poly.entity_id
_entity_poly.type
_entity_poly.pdbx_seq_one_letter_code
_entity_poly.pdbx_strand_id
1 'polypeptide(L)'
;MKNIIKTILFVAFIGIASASQSQVVMKEFLNQNHEGMIANSKNNNGKALYYKLEYKSTDGARIYYTLNFYKDASMKSLYISFPVLMRNLTWTYYLDVSMEKEGVTKVFAMIFKKDLRWARVKFSPHADCSYLNPTIWTRYEQVDDYEKLLNNTFTQMDKNVILDCYLK
;
A
#
# COMPACT_ATOMS: atom_id res chain seq x y z
N MET A 1 3.23 -40.00 -47.32
CA MET A 1 3.08 -40.23 -45.86
C MET A 1 4.24 -39.75 -44.98
N LYS A 2 5.42 -39.39 -45.50
CA LYS A 2 6.56 -38.91 -44.67
C LYS A 2 6.47 -37.43 -44.22
N ASN A 3 5.60 -36.63 -44.82
CA ASN A 3 5.54 -35.17 -44.56
C ASN A 3 4.42 -34.73 -43.61
N ILE A 4 3.48 -35.63 -43.26
CA ILE A 4 2.37 -35.29 -42.35
C ILE A 4 2.80 -35.41 -40.88
N ILE A 5 3.75 -36.30 -40.58
CA ILE A 5 4.23 -36.55 -39.21
C ILE A 5 5.05 -35.38 -38.65
N LYS A 6 5.68 -34.57 -39.51
CA LYS A 6 6.46 -33.39 -39.07
C LYS A 6 5.59 -32.20 -38.66
N THR A 7 4.39 -32.06 -39.23
CA THR A 7 3.51 -30.91 -38.95
C THR A 7 2.81 -31.05 -37.60
N ILE A 8 2.49 -32.28 -37.19
CA ILE A 8 1.80 -32.54 -35.91
C ILE A 8 2.73 -32.30 -34.71
N LEU A 9 4.04 -32.52 -34.85
CA LEU A 9 5.00 -32.30 -33.76
C LEU A 9 5.25 -30.81 -33.45
N PHE A 10 5.02 -29.91 -34.41
CA PHE A 10 5.23 -28.46 -34.21
C PHE A 10 4.07 -27.80 -33.46
N VAL A 11 2.85 -28.38 -33.57
CA VAL A 11 1.65 -27.87 -32.87
C VAL A 11 1.63 -28.30 -31.40
N ALA A 12 2.30 -29.41 -31.05
CA ALA A 12 2.42 -29.87 -29.66
C ALA A 12 3.38 -29.01 -28.81
N PHE A 13 4.34 -28.29 -29.42
CA PHE A 13 5.30 -27.44 -28.69
C PHE A 13 4.79 -26.03 -28.39
N ILE A 14 3.73 -25.57 -29.06
CA ILE A 14 3.13 -24.25 -28.82
C ILE A 14 2.17 -24.28 -27.62
N GLY A 15 1.79 -25.47 -27.14
CA GLY A 15 0.80 -25.64 -26.05
C GLY A 15 1.34 -25.57 -24.62
N ILE A 16 2.65 -25.42 -24.38
CA ILE A 16 3.24 -25.55 -23.02
C ILE A 16 3.81 -24.23 -22.48
N ALA A 17 3.88 -23.16 -23.27
CA ALA A 17 4.54 -21.91 -22.86
C ALA A 17 3.61 -20.77 -22.40
N SER A 18 2.31 -21.02 -22.25
CA SER A 18 1.34 -20.00 -21.79
C SER A 18 0.59 -20.42 -20.53
N ALA A 19 1.31 -21.01 -19.57
CA ALA A 19 1.11 -20.57 -18.19
C ALA A 19 1.78 -19.19 -18.09
N SER A 20 1.11 -18.18 -18.66
CA SER A 20 1.47 -16.79 -18.46
C SER A 20 1.63 -16.61 -16.95
N GLN A 21 2.88 -16.45 -16.51
CA GLN A 21 3.14 -15.72 -15.29
C GLN A 21 2.37 -14.42 -15.51
N SER A 22 1.21 -14.29 -14.87
CA SER A 22 0.51 -13.01 -14.73
C SER A 22 1.60 -12.10 -14.21
N GLN A 23 2.23 -11.34 -15.10
CA GLN A 23 3.40 -10.54 -14.80
C GLN A 23 2.86 -9.54 -13.80
N VAL A 24 3.14 -9.79 -12.53
CA VAL A 24 2.61 -8.99 -11.44
C VAL A 24 3.30 -7.65 -11.65
N VAL A 25 2.62 -6.71 -12.31
CA VAL A 25 3.13 -5.41 -12.82
C VAL A 25 3.78 -4.54 -11.73
N MET A 26 3.80 -5.01 -10.48
CA MET A 26 4.42 -4.33 -9.34
C MET A 26 5.29 -5.23 -8.47
N LYS A 27 5.65 -6.46 -8.86
CA LYS A 27 6.39 -7.34 -7.95
C LYS A 27 7.72 -6.72 -7.51
N GLU A 28 8.44 -6.08 -8.42
CA GLU A 28 9.71 -5.42 -8.09
C GLU A 28 9.52 -4.21 -7.18
N PHE A 29 8.55 -3.35 -7.50
CA PHE A 29 8.16 -2.23 -6.65
C PHE A 29 7.82 -2.72 -5.24
N LEU A 30 6.93 -3.70 -5.12
CA LEU A 30 6.43 -4.21 -3.84
C LEU A 30 7.46 -5.03 -3.04
N ASN A 31 8.68 -5.26 -3.52
CA ASN A 31 9.71 -5.94 -2.74
C ASN A 31 10.86 -5.00 -2.37
N GLN A 32 10.57 -3.70 -2.28
CA GLN A 32 11.52 -2.65 -1.94
C GLN A 32 10.96 -1.74 -0.84
N ASN A 33 11.85 -0.97 -0.21
CA ASN A 33 11.44 0.10 0.68
C ASN A 33 10.82 1.24 -0.15
N HIS A 34 9.82 1.91 0.43
CA HIS A 34 9.24 3.12 -0.15
C HIS A 34 9.24 4.23 0.87
N GLU A 35 9.49 5.45 0.44
CA GLU A 35 9.51 6.60 1.32
C GLU A 35 8.85 7.81 0.66
N GLY A 36 8.48 8.78 1.48
CA GLY A 36 7.83 9.99 1.01
C GLY A 36 7.66 11.01 2.13
N MET A 37 6.98 12.09 1.78
CA MET A 37 6.81 13.25 2.65
C MET A 37 5.39 13.81 2.51
N ILE A 38 4.79 14.12 3.64
CA ILE A 38 3.54 14.84 3.78
C ILE A 38 3.87 16.27 4.18
N ALA A 39 3.69 17.20 3.26
CA ALA A 39 3.85 18.63 3.54
C ALA A 39 2.75 19.12 4.50
N ASN A 40 3.07 20.10 5.34
CA ASN A 40 2.11 20.76 6.25
C ASN A 40 1.33 19.77 7.13
N SER A 41 2.02 18.78 7.70
CA SER A 41 1.38 17.69 8.45
C SER A 41 0.73 18.18 9.74
N LYS A 42 -0.49 17.69 10.01
CA LYS A 42 -1.17 17.95 11.30
C LYS A 42 -0.48 17.25 12.47
N ASN A 43 0.08 16.06 12.23
CA ASN A 43 0.81 15.28 13.23
C ASN A 43 2.26 15.76 13.46
N ASN A 44 2.72 16.77 12.72
CA ASN A 44 4.01 17.41 12.93
C ASN A 44 3.92 18.94 13.04
N ASN A 45 2.85 19.45 13.65
CA ASN A 45 2.69 20.89 13.94
C ASN A 45 2.86 21.80 12.70
N GLY A 46 2.34 21.36 11.55
CA GLY A 46 2.46 22.07 10.28
C GLY A 46 3.82 21.92 9.58
N LYS A 47 4.79 21.19 10.15
CA LYS A 47 6.03 20.82 9.46
C LYS A 47 5.82 19.59 8.58
N ALA A 48 6.81 19.28 7.74
CA ALA A 48 6.79 18.06 6.94
C ALA A 48 6.84 16.81 7.84
N LEU A 49 5.99 15.81 7.57
CA LEU A 49 6.07 14.48 8.17
C LEU A 49 6.58 13.50 7.13
N TYR A 50 7.59 12.71 7.47
CA TYR A 50 8.22 11.77 6.54
C TYR A 50 7.72 10.37 6.87
N TYR A 51 7.53 9.54 5.85
CA TYR A 51 7.18 8.13 6.04
C TYR A 51 8.14 7.22 5.31
N LYS A 52 8.30 6.01 5.84
CA LYS A 52 9.02 4.91 5.21
C LYS A 52 8.25 3.61 5.41
N LEU A 53 7.85 2.98 4.31
CA LEU A 53 7.43 1.60 4.25
C LEU A 53 8.67 0.73 4.11
N GLU A 54 9.07 0.11 5.21
CA GLU A 54 10.21 -0.80 5.25
C GLU A 54 9.75 -2.22 4.93
N TYR A 55 10.23 -2.77 3.81
CA TYR A 55 9.92 -4.13 3.38
C TYR A 55 10.44 -5.15 4.39
N LYS A 56 9.63 -6.16 4.71
CA LYS A 56 10.02 -7.26 5.61
C LYS A 56 10.09 -8.58 4.88
N SER A 57 8.99 -9.03 4.28
CA SER A 57 8.91 -10.34 3.63
C SER A 57 7.72 -10.44 2.69
N THR A 58 7.74 -11.48 1.85
CA THR A 58 6.63 -11.85 0.98
C THR A 58 6.25 -13.32 1.20
N ASP A 59 4.96 -13.58 1.40
CA ASP A 59 4.36 -14.91 1.53
C ASP A 59 3.18 -15.02 0.55
N GLY A 60 3.40 -15.71 -0.56
CA GLY A 60 2.43 -15.80 -1.65
C GLY A 60 2.06 -14.42 -2.20
N ALA A 61 0.79 -14.02 -2.04
CA ALA A 61 0.27 -12.71 -2.48
C ALA A 61 0.32 -11.62 -1.40
N ARG A 62 0.82 -11.96 -0.20
CA ARG A 62 0.94 -11.06 0.94
C ARG A 62 2.34 -10.50 1.01
N ILE A 63 2.46 -9.17 1.01
CA ILE A 63 3.72 -8.48 1.27
C ILE A 63 3.61 -7.78 2.62
N TYR A 64 4.58 -8.04 3.49
CA TYR A 64 4.65 -7.46 4.83
C TYR A 64 5.64 -6.32 4.86
N TYR A 65 5.20 -5.22 5.46
CA TYR A 65 5.95 -4.00 5.66
C TYR A 65 5.84 -3.51 7.10
N THR A 66 6.74 -2.62 7.49
CA THR A 66 6.55 -1.72 8.63
C THR A 66 6.46 -0.29 8.11
N LEU A 67 5.36 0.41 8.41
CA LEU A 67 5.23 1.83 8.15
C LEU A 67 5.81 2.61 9.33
N ASN A 68 6.88 3.34 9.08
CA ASN A 68 7.51 4.23 10.04
C ASN A 68 7.21 5.68 9.66
N PHE A 69 6.83 6.50 10.63
CA PHE A 69 6.77 7.95 10.48
C PHE A 69 7.95 8.61 11.21
N TYR A 70 8.44 9.72 10.67
CA TYR A 70 9.54 10.51 11.21
C TYR A 70 9.18 11.99 11.17
N LYS A 71 9.55 12.72 12.23
CA LYS A 71 9.34 14.17 12.31
C LYS A 71 10.47 14.98 11.66
N ASP A 72 11.52 14.31 11.18
CA ASP A 72 12.72 14.91 10.59
C ASP A 72 13.05 14.33 9.20
N ALA A 73 13.68 15.15 8.36
CA ALA A 73 14.03 14.79 6.99
C ALA A 73 15.12 13.72 6.88
N SER A 74 15.93 13.54 7.93
CA SER A 74 16.97 12.52 7.94
C SER A 74 16.43 11.12 8.24
N MET A 75 15.14 11.02 8.61
CA MET A 75 14.46 9.79 9.02
C MET A 75 15.23 9.02 10.09
N LYS A 76 15.84 9.75 11.04
CA LYS A 76 16.60 9.15 12.15
C LYS A 76 15.79 9.11 13.44
N SER A 77 14.90 10.07 13.66
CA SER A 77 14.06 10.14 14.85
C SER A 77 12.71 9.51 14.56
N LEU A 78 12.59 8.22 14.83
CA LEU A 78 11.34 7.48 14.70
C LEU A 78 10.27 8.15 15.58
N TYR A 79 9.13 8.45 14.97
CA TYR A 79 7.98 8.98 15.67
C TYR A 79 7.01 7.86 16.06
N ILE A 80 6.56 7.07 15.09
CA ILE A 80 5.63 5.96 15.32
C ILE A 80 5.74 4.91 14.21
N SER A 81 5.44 3.65 14.54
CA SER A 81 5.49 2.52 13.61
C SER A 81 4.20 1.70 13.61
N PHE A 82 3.81 1.21 12.44
CA PHE A 82 2.64 0.33 12.26
C PHE A 82 2.98 -0.88 11.40
N PRO A 83 2.47 -2.09 11.73
CA PRO A 83 2.49 -3.21 10.81
C PRO A 83 1.63 -2.92 9.57
N VAL A 84 2.15 -3.28 8.40
CA VAL A 84 1.44 -3.11 7.14
C VAL A 84 1.41 -4.42 6.35
N LEU A 85 0.23 -4.76 5.84
CA LEU A 85 0.02 -5.85 4.90
C LEU A 85 -0.44 -5.28 3.57
N MET A 86 0.29 -5.58 2.51
CA MET A 86 -0.10 -5.28 1.14
C MET A 86 -0.48 -6.55 0.40
N ARG A 87 -1.53 -6.47 -0.42
CA ARG A 87 -1.98 -7.58 -1.27
C ARG A 87 -2.17 -7.11 -2.70
N ASN A 88 -1.44 -7.73 -3.60
CA ASN A 88 -1.46 -7.39 -5.01
C ASN A 88 -2.25 -8.44 -5.82
N LEU A 89 -3.55 -8.22 -5.96
CA LEU A 89 -4.43 -9.10 -6.73
C LEU A 89 -4.55 -8.62 -8.18
N THR A 90 -5.11 -9.43 -9.06
CA THR A 90 -5.23 -9.12 -10.50
C THR A 90 -5.87 -7.75 -10.74
N TRP A 91 -6.99 -7.45 -10.08
CA TRP A 91 -7.79 -6.24 -10.33
C TRP A 91 -7.69 -5.16 -9.24
N THR A 92 -7.15 -5.54 -8.08
CA THR A 92 -7.15 -4.70 -6.88
C THR A 92 -5.83 -4.78 -6.18
N TYR A 93 -5.40 -3.64 -5.65
CA TYR A 93 -4.29 -3.55 -4.72
C TYR A 93 -4.82 -3.06 -3.37
N TYR A 94 -4.45 -3.79 -2.31
CA TYR A 94 -4.80 -3.45 -0.93
C TYR A 94 -3.56 -3.06 -0.16
N LEU A 95 -3.70 -2.05 0.71
CA LEU A 95 -2.73 -1.70 1.74
C LEU A 95 -3.49 -1.55 3.05
N ASP A 96 -3.17 -2.43 3.99
CA ASP A 96 -3.81 -2.53 5.31
C ASP A 96 -2.79 -2.14 6.38
N VAL A 97 -3.03 -1.06 7.11
CA VAL A 97 -2.20 -0.61 8.25
C VAL A 97 -2.91 -0.98 9.54
N SER A 98 -2.30 -1.84 10.35
CA SER A 98 -2.83 -2.25 11.64
C SER A 98 -2.51 -1.21 12.69
N MET A 99 -3.53 -0.58 13.27
CA MET A 99 -3.40 0.44 14.30
C MET A 99 -4.03 -0.06 15.59
N GLU A 100 -3.20 -0.30 16.60
CA GLU A 100 -3.62 -0.85 17.89
C GLU A 100 -3.67 0.24 18.97
N LYS A 101 -4.73 0.24 19.78
CA LYS A 101 -4.87 1.07 20.98
C LYS A 101 -5.60 0.25 22.03
N GLU A 102 -5.08 0.20 23.26
CA GLU A 102 -5.73 -0.47 24.40
C GLU A 102 -6.14 -1.95 24.11
N GLY A 103 -5.28 -2.67 23.37
CA GLY A 103 -5.52 -4.07 23.00
C GLY A 103 -6.56 -4.28 21.88
N VAL A 104 -7.11 -3.20 21.31
CA VAL A 104 -8.02 -3.26 20.16
C VAL A 104 -7.25 -2.85 18.90
N THR A 105 -7.26 -3.72 17.88
CA THR A 105 -6.69 -3.40 16.56
C THR A 105 -7.80 -2.98 15.60
N LYS A 106 -7.61 -1.82 14.97
CA LYS A 106 -8.40 -1.39 13.80
C LYS A 106 -7.48 -1.26 12.58
N VAL A 107 -8.05 -1.47 11.40
CA VAL A 107 -7.27 -1.48 10.14
C VAL A 107 -7.62 -0.27 9.31
N PHE A 108 -6.62 0.58 9.04
CA PHE A 108 -6.69 1.60 8.00
C PHE A 108 -6.43 0.91 6.66
N ALA A 109 -7.40 0.93 5.76
CA ALA A 109 -7.33 0.21 4.49
C ALA A 109 -7.39 1.16 3.30
N MET A 110 -6.42 1.04 2.39
CA MET A 110 -6.49 1.61 1.05
C MET A 110 -6.81 0.52 0.04
N ILE A 111 -7.78 0.79 -0.82
CA ILE A 111 -8.20 -0.08 -1.91
C ILE A 111 -7.99 0.68 -3.22
N PHE A 112 -7.09 0.18 -4.06
CA PHE A 112 -6.83 0.69 -5.40
C PHE A 112 -7.42 -0.27 -6.45
N LYS A 113 -8.36 0.23 -7.25
CA LYS A 113 -8.95 -0.49 -8.38
C LYS A 113 -8.14 -0.18 -9.64
N LYS A 114 -7.34 -1.16 -10.10
CA LYS A 114 -6.34 -0.99 -11.15
C LYS A 114 -6.94 -0.73 -12.54
N ASP A 115 -8.04 -1.41 -12.82
CA ASP A 115 -8.86 -1.28 -14.03
C ASP A 115 -9.46 0.12 -14.15
N LEU A 116 -10.00 0.64 -13.05
CA LEU A 116 -10.69 1.92 -13.02
C LEU A 116 -9.79 3.09 -12.58
N ARG A 117 -8.53 2.80 -12.24
CA ARG A 117 -7.49 3.74 -11.79
C ARG A 117 -7.96 4.72 -10.71
N TRP A 118 -8.64 4.21 -9.68
CA TRP A 118 -9.01 5.02 -8.51
C TRP A 118 -8.68 4.30 -7.21
N ALA A 119 -8.40 5.08 -6.17
CA ALA A 119 -8.18 4.58 -4.83
C ALA A 119 -9.14 5.19 -3.80
N ARG A 120 -9.53 4.40 -2.79
CA ARG A 120 -10.27 4.87 -1.62
C ARG A 120 -9.61 4.37 -0.36
N VAL A 121 -9.57 5.25 0.63
CA VAL A 121 -9.22 4.91 2.01
C VAL A 121 -10.49 4.67 2.80
N LYS A 122 -10.45 3.69 3.70
CA LYS A 122 -11.48 3.44 4.70
C LYS A 122 -10.82 3.21 6.05
N PHE A 123 -11.24 3.98 7.04
CA PHE A 123 -10.83 3.78 8.42
C PHE A 123 -11.82 4.46 9.37
N SER A 124 -12.05 3.83 10.52
CA SER A 124 -12.74 4.43 11.66
C SER A 124 -11.74 4.42 12.81
N PRO A 125 -11.10 5.56 13.14
CA PRO A 125 -10.15 5.62 14.25
C PRO A 125 -10.75 5.14 15.57
N HIS A 126 -9.91 4.87 16.57
CA HIS A 126 -10.41 4.68 17.94
C HIS A 126 -11.09 5.97 18.44
N ALA A 127 -11.88 5.86 19.51
CA ALA A 127 -12.52 7.02 20.11
C ALA A 127 -11.46 8.10 20.40
N ASP A 128 -11.79 9.34 20.04
CA ASP A 128 -10.94 10.54 20.16
C ASP A 128 -9.62 10.53 19.37
N CYS A 129 -9.43 9.57 18.45
CA CYS A 129 -8.23 9.46 17.62
C CYS A 129 -8.40 10.06 16.22
N SER A 130 -9.41 10.93 16.02
CA SER A 130 -9.66 11.59 14.75
C SER A 130 -9.69 13.11 14.90
N TYR A 131 -9.08 13.81 13.94
CA TYR A 131 -9.17 15.27 13.84
C TYR A 131 -10.55 15.76 13.36
N LEU A 132 -11.37 14.88 12.76
CA LEU A 132 -12.65 15.23 12.16
C LEU A 132 -13.72 14.22 12.57
N ASN A 133 -14.90 14.69 12.96
CA ASN A 133 -16.06 13.86 13.27
C ASN A 133 -17.29 14.36 12.49
N PRO A 134 -17.72 13.67 11.41
CA PRO A 134 -17.18 12.41 10.90
C PRO A 134 -15.85 12.58 10.17
N THR A 135 -15.05 11.51 10.13
CA THR A 135 -13.81 11.47 9.34
C THR A 135 -14.11 11.54 7.84
N ILE A 136 -13.31 12.32 7.09
CA ILE A 136 -13.54 12.56 5.65
C ILE A 136 -12.46 11.87 4.83
N TRP A 137 -12.85 10.82 4.11
CA TRP A 137 -12.00 10.09 3.17
C TRP A 137 -12.32 10.51 1.74
N THR A 138 -11.32 11.00 1.02
CA THR A 138 -11.47 11.46 -0.36
C THR A 138 -11.03 10.36 -1.31
N ARG A 139 -11.81 10.14 -2.37
CA ARG A 139 -11.41 9.24 -3.44
C ARG A 139 -10.28 9.90 -4.25
N TYR A 140 -9.21 9.16 -4.48
CA TYR A 140 -8.15 9.58 -5.39
C TYR A 140 -8.48 9.02 -6.78
N GLU A 141 -8.78 9.90 -7.73
CA GLU A 141 -9.12 9.55 -9.10
C GLU A 141 -7.88 9.62 -9.99
N GLN A 142 -7.90 8.90 -11.12
CA GLN A 142 -6.84 8.94 -12.14
C GLN A 142 -5.45 8.62 -11.60
N VAL A 143 -5.34 7.55 -10.81
CA VAL A 143 -4.06 7.06 -10.31
C VAL A 143 -3.19 6.61 -11.49
N ASP A 144 -2.13 7.37 -11.74
CA ASP A 144 -1.12 7.14 -12.78
C ASP A 144 0.21 6.61 -12.21
N ASP A 145 0.41 6.80 -10.91
CA ASP A 145 1.70 6.63 -10.22
C ASP A 145 1.50 6.04 -8.82
N TYR A 146 2.29 5.00 -8.49
CA TYR A 146 2.19 4.30 -7.20
C TYR A 146 2.80 5.08 -6.03
N GLU A 147 3.83 5.89 -6.26
CA GLU A 147 4.38 6.78 -5.22
C GLU A 147 3.39 7.87 -4.87
N LYS A 148 2.72 8.48 -5.87
CA LYS A 148 1.62 9.42 -5.63
C LYS A 148 0.44 8.75 -4.92
N LEU A 149 0.14 7.49 -5.25
CA LEU A 149 -0.88 6.71 -4.52
C LEU A 149 -0.52 6.57 -3.04
N LEU A 150 0.71 6.19 -2.71
CA LEU A 150 1.18 6.06 -1.33
C LEU A 150 1.17 7.41 -0.61
N ASN A 151 1.72 8.46 -1.23
CA ASN A 151 1.72 9.82 -0.68
C ASN A 151 0.30 10.32 -0.41
N ASN A 152 -0.64 10.12 -1.34
CA ASN A 152 -2.04 10.47 -1.14
C ASN A 152 -2.66 9.69 0.03
N THR A 153 -2.40 8.39 0.09
CA THR A 153 -2.89 7.49 1.15
C THR A 153 -2.46 7.99 2.52
N PHE A 154 -1.17 8.28 2.71
CA PHE A 154 -0.67 8.73 4.01
C PHE A 154 -0.98 10.20 4.30
N THR A 155 -1.14 11.05 3.28
CA THR A 155 -1.70 12.40 3.46
C THR A 155 -3.14 12.34 4.00
N GLN A 156 -3.95 11.40 3.50
CA GLN A 156 -5.30 11.19 4.01
C GLN A 156 -5.29 10.68 5.46
N MET A 157 -4.35 9.79 5.81
CA MET A 157 -4.14 9.37 7.19
C MET A 157 -3.81 10.58 8.09
N ASP A 158 -2.79 11.38 7.73
CA ASP A 158 -2.35 12.54 8.51
C ASP A 158 -3.46 13.58 8.70
N LYS A 159 -4.24 13.85 7.65
CA LYS A 159 -5.35 14.83 7.69
C LYS A 159 -6.42 14.47 8.71
N ASN A 160 -6.64 13.16 8.93
CA ASN A 160 -7.81 12.61 9.59
C ASN A 160 -7.52 11.94 10.93
N VAL A 161 -6.32 11.39 11.13
CA VAL A 161 -5.96 10.55 12.27
C VAL A 161 -4.93 11.27 13.14
N ILE A 162 -5.18 11.28 14.45
CA ILE A 162 -4.25 11.77 15.46
C ILE A 162 -3.29 10.62 15.78
N LEU A 163 -2.07 10.65 15.24
CA LEU A 163 -1.08 9.58 15.39
C LEU A 163 -0.57 9.47 16.82
N ASP A 164 -0.52 10.57 17.58
CA ASP A 164 -0.14 10.55 19.00
C ASP A 164 -1.03 9.62 19.84
N CYS A 165 -2.29 9.39 19.43
CA CYS A 165 -3.18 8.47 20.13
C CYS A 165 -2.77 6.99 20.04
N TYR A 166 -1.80 6.67 19.19
CA TYR A 166 -1.31 5.32 18.95
C TYR A 166 0.16 5.15 19.41
N LEU A 167 0.73 6.16 20.05
CA LEU A 167 2.00 6.00 20.76
C LEU A 167 1.79 5.03 21.92
N LYS A 168 2.72 4.09 22.07
CA LYS A 168 2.73 3.13 23.18
C LYS A 168 3.36 3.73 24.43
#